data_AF-A0A937NA83-F1
#
_entry.id   AF-A0A937NA83-F1
#
_cell.length_a   1.000
_cell.length_b   1.000
_cell.length_c   1.000
_cell.angle_alpha   90.00
_cell.angle_beta   90.00
_cell.angle_gamma   90.00
#
_symmetry.space_group_name_H-M   'P 1'
#
loop_
_entity.id
_entity.type
_entity.pdbx_description
1 polymer ?
#
loop_
_entity_poly.entity_id
_entity_poly.type
_entity_poly.pdbx_seq_one_letter_code
_entity_poly.pdbx_strand_id
1 'polypeptide(L)'
;MPQNRTTIISTIHGKLTFDRKVCEPDVAWIIEKWLDRHPEIRQRRQDIRVVSGRWTTEDGLETQVRTVSIVAGDDLAGYAPEQDADIYEYWKAEDRYWERA
;
A
#
# COMPACT_ATOMS: atom_id res chain seq x y z
N MET A 1 15.38 4.03 -20.91
CA MET A 1 15.96 4.00 -19.56
C MET A 1 14.88 3.51 -18.60
N PRO A 2 15.13 2.49 -17.75
CA PRO A 2 14.18 2.20 -16.68
C PRO A 2 14.06 3.46 -15.82
N GLN A 3 12.85 4.00 -15.71
CA GLN A 3 12.60 5.13 -14.82
C GLN A 3 13.04 4.70 -13.43
N ASN A 4 13.96 5.43 -12.81
CA ASN A 4 14.34 5.16 -11.43
C ASN A 4 13.06 5.36 -10.58
N ARG A 5 12.56 4.29 -9.96
CA ARG A 5 11.31 4.35 -9.18
C ARG A 5 11.65 4.17 -7.71
N THR A 6 11.07 5.02 -6.87
CA THR A 6 11.13 4.89 -5.41
C THR A 6 9.90 4.10 -4.96
N THR A 7 10.10 3.04 -4.19
CA THR A 7 8.99 2.36 -3.52
C THR A 7 8.48 3.26 -2.40
N ILE A 8 7.19 3.54 -2.40
CA ILE A 8 6.56 4.38 -1.36
C ILE A 8 5.83 3.53 -0.33
N ILE A 9 5.19 2.45 -0.79
CA ILE A 9 4.53 1.47 0.06
C ILE A 9 5.14 0.13 -0.30
N SER A 10 5.84 -0.43 0.67
CA SER A 10 6.37 -1.79 0.64
C SER A 10 5.24 -2.79 0.36
N THR A 11 5.59 -4.01 -0.02
CA THR A 11 4.64 -5.08 -0.34
C THR A 11 3.56 -5.24 0.74
N ILE A 12 2.33 -4.83 0.41
CA ILE A 12 1.14 -5.00 1.26
C ILE A 12 0.26 -6.14 0.72
N HIS A 13 -0.46 -6.79 1.61
CA HIS A 13 -1.34 -7.91 1.29
C HIS A 13 -2.66 -7.79 2.05
N GLY A 14 -3.63 -8.63 1.71
CA GLY A 14 -4.88 -8.68 2.43
C GLY A 14 -4.71 -9.22 3.84
N LYS A 15 -5.69 -8.91 4.69
CA LYS A 15 -5.78 -9.43 6.05
C LYS A 15 -6.89 -10.48 6.13
N LEU A 16 -6.71 -11.47 7.01
CA LEU A 16 -7.74 -12.47 7.30
C LEU A 16 -8.81 -11.85 8.19
N THR A 17 -10.07 -11.96 7.79
CA THR A 17 -11.22 -11.55 8.62
C THR A 17 -11.65 -12.69 9.55
N PHE A 18 -12.46 -12.37 10.56
CA PHE A 18 -13.01 -13.35 11.50
C PHE A 18 -13.72 -14.53 10.80
N ASP A 19 -14.40 -14.26 9.68
CA ASP A 19 -15.11 -15.27 8.89
C ASP A 19 -14.20 -16.09 7.96
N ARG A 20 -12.88 -16.06 8.18
CA ARG A 20 -11.86 -16.74 7.35
C ARG A 20 -11.91 -16.33 5.88
N LYS A 21 -12.25 -15.07 5.61
CA LYS A 21 -12.18 -14.48 4.26
C LYS A 21 -10.98 -13.56 4.18
N VAL A 22 -10.46 -13.39 2.97
CA VAL A 22 -9.42 -12.39 2.69
C VAL A 22 -10.09 -11.04 2.45
N CYS A 23 -9.70 -10.04 3.23
CA CYS A 23 -9.99 -8.64 2.95
C CYS A 23 -8.80 -8.04 2.21
N GLU A 24 -8.98 -7.70 0.94
CA GLU A 24 -7.93 -7.14 0.10
C GLU A 24 -7.54 -5.72 0.55
N PRO A 25 -6.25 -5.32 0.37
CA PRO A 25 -5.78 -4.01 0.79
C PRO A 25 -6.45 -2.89 0.00
N ASP A 26 -6.96 -1.87 0.70
CA ASP A 26 -7.49 -0.66 0.06
C ASP A 26 -6.33 0.26 -0.36
N VAL A 27 -5.74 -0.06 -1.51
CA VAL A 27 -4.60 0.69 -2.06
C VAL A 27 -4.94 2.15 -2.31
N ALA A 28 -6.18 2.46 -2.68
CA ALA A 28 -6.59 3.84 -2.94
C ALA A 28 -6.55 4.64 -1.63
N TRP A 29 -7.10 4.09 -0.55
CA TRP A 29 -7.04 4.71 0.77
C TRP A 29 -5.59 4.87 1.27
N ILE A 30 -4.76 3.84 1.12
CA ILE A 30 -3.35 3.88 1.56
C ILE A 30 -2.57 4.95 0.78
N ILE A 31 -2.80 5.07 -0.53
CA ILE A 31 -2.20 6.13 -1.35
C ILE A 31 -2.69 7.52 -0.91
N GLU A 32 -3.98 7.71 -0.64
CA GLU A 32 -4.49 8.98 -0.14
C GLU A 32 -3.83 9.38 1.19
N LYS A 33 -3.72 8.44 2.14
CA LYS A 33 -3.06 8.69 3.43
C LYS A 33 -1.60 9.05 3.28
N TRP A 34 -0.90 8.40 2.36
CA TRP A 34 0.48 8.74 2.04
C TRP A 34 0.57 10.14 1.41
N LEU A 35 -0.31 10.48 0.46
CA LEU A 35 -0.36 11.81 -0.17
C LEU A 35 -0.76 12.94 0.79
N ASP A 36 -1.52 12.65 1.84
CA ASP A 36 -1.84 13.61 2.89
C ASP A 36 -0.61 13.94 3.76
N ARG A 37 0.35 13.01 3.88
CA ARG A 37 1.62 13.23 4.58
C ARG A 37 2.69 13.90 3.72
N HIS A 38 2.62 13.68 2.40
CA HIS A 38 3.56 14.22 1.41
C HIS A 38 2.83 15.14 0.42
N PRO A 39 2.30 16.30 0.87
CA PRO A 39 1.51 17.20 0.04
C PRO A 39 2.26 17.73 -1.20
N GLU A 40 3.58 17.84 -1.13
CA GLU A 40 4.48 18.19 -2.23
C GLU A 40 4.43 17.19 -3.40
N ILE A 41 4.07 15.94 -3.11
CA ILE A 41 3.95 14.86 -4.10
C ILE A 41 2.53 14.77 -4.67
N ARG A 42 1.54 15.45 -4.09
CA ARG A 42 0.12 15.33 -4.49
C ARG A 42 -0.12 15.65 -5.96
N GLN A 43 0.62 16.61 -6.50
CA GLN A 43 0.60 16.99 -7.91
C GLN A 43 1.25 15.96 -8.85
N ARG A 44 1.95 14.96 -8.30
CA ARG A 44 2.61 13.86 -9.00
C ARG A 44 1.87 12.52 -8.85
N ARG A 45 0.61 12.55 -8.42
CA ARG A 45 -0.22 11.35 -8.25
C ARG A 45 -0.25 10.47 -9.50
N GLN A 46 -0.23 11.05 -10.69
CA GLN A 46 -0.17 10.34 -11.97
C GLN A 46 1.12 9.54 -12.19
N ASP A 47 2.21 9.89 -11.50
CA ASP A 47 3.49 9.16 -11.58
C ASP A 47 3.48 7.90 -10.70
N ILE A 48 2.50 7.78 -9.79
CA ILE A 48 2.32 6.64 -8.91
C ILE A 48 1.84 5.44 -9.73
N ARG A 49 2.53 4.32 -9.55
CA ARG A 49 2.17 3.02 -10.13
C ARG A 49 1.97 2.01 -9.03
N VAL A 50 0.86 1.31 -9.15
CA VAL A 50 0.53 0.14 -8.34
C VAL A 50 0.88 -1.09 -9.15
N VAL A 51 1.74 -1.92 -8.61
CA VAL A 51 2.05 -3.25 -9.14
C VAL A 51 1.28 -4.28 -8.31
N SER A 52 0.72 -5.26 -9.01
CA SER A 52 -0.19 -6.26 -8.44
C SER A 52 0.39 -7.65 -8.64
N GLY A 53 0.46 -8.42 -7.56
CA GLY A 53 0.80 -9.83 -7.53
C GLY A 53 -0.26 -10.64 -6.81
N ARG A 54 -0.07 -11.96 -6.77
CA ARG A 54 -0.86 -12.87 -5.95
C ARG A 54 0.04 -13.55 -4.93
N TRP A 55 -0.52 -13.84 -3.78
CA TRP A 55 0.12 -14.57 -2.71
C TRP A 55 -0.87 -15.51 -2.06
N THR A 56 -0.37 -16.66 -1.60
CA THR A 56 -1.17 -17.61 -0.83
C THR A 56 -0.77 -17.51 0.63
N THR A 57 -1.72 -17.15 1.48
CA THR A 57 -1.55 -17.10 2.94
C THR A 57 -1.24 -18.48 3.51
N GLU A 58 -0.74 -18.54 4.76
CA GLU A 58 -0.45 -19.82 5.44
C GLU A 58 -1.69 -20.72 5.57
N ASP A 59 -2.88 -20.12 5.65
CA ASP A 59 -4.18 -20.80 5.65
C ASP A 59 -4.64 -21.29 4.25
N GLY A 60 -3.81 -21.13 3.21
CA GLY A 60 -4.11 -21.57 1.85
C GLY A 60 -5.04 -20.64 1.07
N LEU A 61 -5.33 -19.44 1.58
CA LEU A 61 -6.20 -18.47 0.90
C LEU A 61 -5.38 -17.55 0.00
N GLU A 62 -5.86 -17.33 -1.24
CA GLU A 62 -5.28 -16.36 -2.16
C GLU A 62 -5.60 -14.92 -1.72
N THR A 63 -4.59 -14.06 -1.73
CA THR A 63 -4.70 -12.62 -1.54
C THR A 63 -3.91 -11.86 -2.59
N GLN A 64 -4.35 -10.65 -2.89
CA GLN A 64 -3.61 -9.74 -3.74
C GLN A 64 -2.48 -9.09 -2.96
N VAL A 65 -1.31 -9.16 -3.56
CA VAL A 65 -0.15 -8.40 -3.13
C VAL A 65 -0.09 -7.13 -3.95
N ARG A 66 0.14 -6.01 -3.27
CA ARG A 66 0.25 -4.69 -3.90
C ARG A 66 1.55 -4.04 -3.48
N THR A 67 2.25 -3.48 -4.45
CA THR A 67 3.44 -2.67 -4.22
C THR A 67 3.22 -1.34 -4.90
N VAL A 68 3.45 -0.25 -4.19
CA VAL A 68 3.24 1.09 -4.73
C VAL A 68 4.59 1.79 -4.87
N SER A 69 4.82 2.33 -6.06
CA SER A 69 6.05 3.05 -6.38
C SER A 69 5.75 4.29 -7.21
N ILE A 70 6.59 5.30 -7.08
CA ILE A 70 6.49 6.55 -7.84
C ILE A 70 7.82 6.78 -8.58
N VAL A 71 7.79 7.54 -9.66
CA VAL A 71 9.03 7.96 -10.35
C VAL A 71 9.86 8.80 -9.36
N ALA A 72 11.13 8.43 -9.17
CA ALA A 72 12.03 9.16 -8.29
C ALA A 72 12.22 10.62 -8.78
N GLY A 73 12.21 11.56 -7.85
CA GLY A 73 12.49 12.98 -8.08
C GLY A 73 13.20 13.58 -6.86
N ASP A 74 13.64 14.83 -6.96
CA ASP A 74 14.32 15.54 -5.86
C ASP A 74 13.42 15.64 -4.60
N ASP A 75 12.11 15.72 -4.79
CA ASP A 75 11.09 15.68 -3.74
C ASP A 75 11.05 14.37 -2.93
N LEU A 76 11.68 13.30 -3.42
CA LEU A 76 11.81 12.00 -2.73
C LEU A 76 13.27 11.65 -2.43
N ALA A 77 14.17 12.62 -2.51
CA ALA A 77 15.58 12.41 -2.18
C ALA A 77 15.74 12.02 -0.70
N GLY A 78 16.21 10.79 -0.46
CA GLY A 78 16.36 10.26 0.89
C GLY A 78 15.07 9.71 1.53
N TYR A 79 13.97 9.64 0.77
CA TYR A 79 12.74 8.99 1.22
C TYR A 79 12.97 7.48 1.41
N ALA A 80 12.49 6.95 2.54
CA ALA A 80 12.53 5.52 2.84
C ALA A 80 11.11 5.00 3.16
N PRO A 81 10.65 3.88 2.56
CA PRO A 81 9.29 3.36 2.79
C PRO A 81 8.97 3.07 4.26
N GLU A 82 9.98 2.80 5.08
CA GLU A 82 9.85 2.54 6.52
C GLU A 82 9.28 3.74 7.29
N GLN A 83 9.42 4.96 6.75
CA GLN A 83 8.90 6.19 7.37
C GLN A 83 7.37 6.20 7.45
N ASP A 84 6.69 5.51 6.53
CA ASP A 84 5.23 5.47 6.40
C ASP A 84 4.67 4.04 6.52
N ALA A 85 5.47 3.10 7.03
CA ALA A 85 5.04 1.72 7.23
C ALA A 85 3.84 1.61 8.18
N ASP A 86 3.66 2.57 9.08
CA ASP A 86 2.55 2.64 10.01
C ASP A 86 1.18 2.85 9.33
N ILE A 87 1.13 3.39 8.10
CA ILE A 87 -0.13 3.52 7.33
C ILE A 87 -0.73 2.14 7.07
N TYR A 88 0.12 1.16 6.72
CA TYR A 88 -0.34 -0.20 6.49
C TYR A 88 -0.72 -0.89 7.81
N GLU A 89 0.04 -0.68 8.88
CA GLU A 89 -0.33 -1.18 10.21
C GLU A 89 -1.67 -0.63 10.69
N TYR A 90 -1.92 0.66 10.46
CA TYR A 90 -3.19 1.30 10.78
C TYR A 90 -4.34 0.68 9.97
N TRP A 91 -4.18 0.50 8.66
CA TRP A 91 -5.17 -0.18 7.82
C TRP A 91 -5.46 -1.62 8.31
N LYS A 92 -4.42 -2.34 8.74
CA LYS A 92 -4.57 -3.68 9.34
C LYS A 92 -5.35 -3.63 10.66
N ALA A 93 -5.09 -2.64 11.50
CA ALA A 93 -5.73 -2.47 12.81
C ALA A 93 -7.17 -1.95 12.73
N GLU A 94 -7.58 -1.28 11.64
CA GLU A 94 -8.94 -0.74 11.53
C GLU A 94 -10.02 -1.84 11.54
N ASP A 95 -10.94 -1.69 12.51
CA ASP A 95 -12.11 -2.55 12.75
C ASP A 95 -13.17 -2.44 11.65
N ARG A 96 -13.10 -1.38 10.83
CA ARG A 96 -14.01 -1.14 9.69
C ARG A 96 -14.09 -2.31 8.69
N TYR A 97 -13.12 -3.23 8.72
CA TYR A 97 -13.07 -4.44 7.90
C TYR A 97 -13.32 -5.75 8.69
N TRP A 98 -13.59 -5.65 10.00
CA TRP A 98 -13.93 -6.75 10.91
C TRP A 98 -15.44 -6.90 11.14
N GLU A 99 -16.22 -5.86 10.89
CA GLU A 99 -17.67 -5.91 11.10
C GLU A 99 -18.38 -6.67 9.98
N ARG A 100 -19.10 -7.72 10.39
CA ARG A 100 -19.91 -8.65 9.60
C ARG A 100 -20.61 -7.97 8.41
N ALA A 101 -20.32 -8.47 7.20
CA ALA A 101 -21.26 -8.34 6.08
C ALA A 101 -22.43 -9.31 6.26
#